data_AF-A0AAD2JPE8-F1
#
_entry.id   AF-A0AAD2JPE8-F1
#
_cell.length_a   1.000
_cell.length_b   1.000
_cell.length_c   1.000
_cell.angle_alpha   90.00
_cell.angle_beta   90.00
_cell.angle_gamma   90.00
#
_symmetry.space_group_name_H-M   'P 1'
#
loop_
_entity.id
_entity.type
_entity.pdbx_description
1 polymer ?
#
loop_
_entity_poly.entity_id
_entity_poly.type
_entity_poly.pdbx_seq_one_letter_code
_entity_poly.pdbx_strand_id
1 'polypeptide(L)'
;MSDTVNSLASTVLMSNEKQNKGATMKAATSGAEKMPLNGSIKTTMRNHTSISDNSSQEMAEDEGSLEFQKPGWWDLYKQLLRRYRIPLELAEEALERILFWMPHSESEDPNDPTAPKHQWREVLFGLLSLHRLSMYCASEETEGSTMGLENSYGMTIQTKEQPTISATRIRIYLSILHCLMPTLLEILPSNKNSRRNPSARQHSQSRVRLRLEQVKFGLRLYLLASYWTQQQWQQSKEGESWLDKLKGNAFNIGILQAGGMFDVVGQGSGLHSLEAERMGRRKAYMGRRTGLTIRLANGSGKILPPSLSSTTNIRASVSAEANGHESCLHNDSRQRKGHLIGILIGELLHILRPLYWASAEAYGGSETTSLSLPGIQQSSSSSLKMLKPWIETLLMDLVSLKLLWRHSTKNSGNPWTYDEWKRRKGRMLLYLLRGPIWSKMTHPVLEKGSAIWTKIPILGRLLDVFLWDWILYWKLPYIAEEG
;
A
#
# COMPACT_ATOMS: atom_id res chain seq x y z
N MET A 1 38.46 20.65 15.26
CA MET A 1 38.06 19.25 15.03
C MET A 1 37.63 19.10 13.57
N SER A 2 38.59 19.09 12.65
CA SER A 2 38.35 19.22 11.20
C SER A 2 38.96 18.10 10.34
N ASP A 3 39.44 16.99 10.92
CA ASP A 3 40.26 16.01 10.16
C ASP A 3 39.73 14.57 10.17
N THR A 4 38.41 14.35 10.32
CA THR A 4 37.84 12.98 10.36
C THR A 4 36.75 12.69 9.33
N VAL A 5 36.67 13.45 8.24
CA VAL A 5 35.63 13.26 7.19
C VAL A 5 36.17 12.69 5.87
N ASN A 6 37.48 12.56 5.68
CA ASN A 6 38.06 12.10 4.39
C ASN A 6 38.40 10.60 4.27
N SER A 7 37.96 9.73 5.18
CA SER A 7 38.40 8.31 5.21
C SER A 7 37.37 7.26 4.77
N LEU A 8 36.23 7.64 4.18
CA LEU A 8 35.16 6.68 3.82
C LEU A 8 34.69 6.71 2.36
N ALA A 9 35.43 7.39 1.46
CA ALA A 9 35.08 7.51 0.04
C ALA A 9 35.99 6.70 -0.93
N SER A 10 36.93 5.89 -0.44
CA SER A 10 37.98 5.28 -1.30
C SER A 10 38.00 3.75 -1.34
N THR A 11 36.87 3.05 -1.20
CA THR A 11 36.87 1.56 -1.19
C THR A 11 35.84 0.89 -2.11
N VAL A 12 35.36 1.54 -3.18
CA VAL A 12 34.42 0.91 -4.14
C VAL A 12 34.81 1.11 -5.63
N LEU A 13 35.96 1.70 -5.94
CA LEU A 13 36.40 1.85 -7.33
C LEU A 13 37.80 1.25 -7.54
N MET A 14 37.90 -0.08 -7.57
CA MET A 14 38.98 -0.82 -8.24
C MET A 14 38.63 -2.30 -8.38
N SER A 15 37.84 -2.64 -9.40
CA SER A 15 37.93 -3.92 -10.10
C SER A 15 37.01 -3.92 -11.32
N ASN A 16 37.57 -3.51 -12.46
CA ASN A 16 37.29 -4.13 -13.75
C ASN A 16 37.99 -3.32 -14.85
N GLU A 17 39.28 -3.57 -15.02
CA GLU A 17 39.95 -3.21 -16.26
C GLU A 17 41.19 -4.11 -16.46
N LYS A 18 41.05 -5.19 -17.25
CA LYS A 18 41.96 -5.53 -18.37
C LYS A 18 41.70 -6.91 -18.99
N GLN A 19 41.80 -6.90 -20.33
CA GLN A 19 42.25 -7.95 -21.27
C GLN A 19 41.26 -9.02 -21.76
N ASN A 20 40.73 -8.84 -22.98
CA ASN A 20 41.25 -9.44 -24.24
C ASN A 20 40.36 -8.98 -25.41
N LYS A 21 40.81 -8.08 -26.30
CA LYS A 21 41.57 -8.32 -27.55
C LYS A 21 41.06 -9.50 -28.42
N GLY A 22 40.37 -9.12 -29.51
CA GLY A 22 40.77 -9.48 -30.87
C GLY A 22 39.97 -10.58 -31.58
N ALA A 23 39.19 -10.20 -32.60
CA ALA A 23 39.29 -10.76 -33.96
C ALA A 23 38.28 -10.07 -34.90
N THR A 24 38.82 -9.34 -35.87
CA THR A 24 38.19 -8.92 -37.12
C THR A 24 38.09 -10.10 -38.10
N MET A 25 36.95 -10.28 -38.79
CA MET A 25 36.86 -10.26 -40.27
C MET A 25 35.53 -10.79 -40.83
N LYS A 26 34.99 -9.97 -41.75
CA LYS A 26 34.44 -10.27 -43.09
C LYS A 26 33.17 -11.13 -43.32
N ALA A 27 32.40 -10.56 -44.25
CA ALA A 27 31.75 -11.15 -45.43
C ALA A 27 30.24 -11.42 -45.39
N ALA A 28 29.56 -10.53 -46.12
CA ALA A 28 28.42 -10.69 -47.03
C ALA A 28 27.88 -12.10 -47.34
N THR A 29 26.55 -12.19 -47.46
CA THR A 29 25.72 -12.86 -48.51
C THR A 29 24.25 -12.75 -48.04
N SER A 30 23.36 -11.99 -48.69
CA SER A 30 22.55 -12.28 -49.89
C SER A 30 21.70 -13.55 -49.84
N GLY A 31 20.39 -13.40 -50.04
CA GLY A 31 19.40 -14.48 -50.26
C GLY A 31 18.09 -14.13 -49.53
N ALA A 32 17.08 -13.46 -50.10
CA ALA A 32 16.25 -13.85 -51.25
C ALA A 32 15.77 -15.30 -51.18
N GLU A 33 14.54 -15.54 -50.69
CA GLU A 33 13.46 -16.13 -51.50
C GLU A 33 12.18 -16.46 -50.70
N LYS A 34 11.06 -16.14 -51.38
CA LYS A 34 9.81 -16.91 -51.54
C LYS A 34 8.86 -17.16 -50.34
N MET A 35 7.73 -16.46 -50.45
CA MET A 35 6.38 -16.99 -50.17
C MET A 35 6.16 -18.38 -50.80
N PRO A 36 5.19 -19.15 -50.28
CA PRO A 36 3.94 -19.22 -51.05
C PRO A 36 2.66 -19.15 -50.21
N LEU A 37 1.64 -18.70 -50.94
CA LEU A 37 0.21 -18.72 -50.67
C LEU A 37 -0.39 -20.15 -50.61
N ASN A 38 -1.57 -20.19 -50.00
CA ASN A 38 -2.73 -21.06 -50.28
C ASN A 38 -2.81 -22.48 -49.71
N GLY A 39 -4.00 -22.76 -49.15
CA GLY A 39 -4.52 -24.08 -48.79
C GLY A 39 -5.49 -23.98 -47.59
N SER A 40 -6.70 -23.44 -47.77
CA SER A 40 -7.91 -24.19 -48.16
C SER A 40 -8.36 -25.28 -47.17
N ILE A 41 -9.42 -24.93 -46.43
CA ILE A 41 -10.60 -25.73 -46.03
C ILE A 41 -10.38 -27.24 -45.80
N LYS A 42 -10.58 -27.67 -44.54
CA LYS A 42 -11.26 -28.94 -44.27
C LYS A 42 -11.98 -28.95 -42.92
N THR A 43 -13.25 -28.58 -42.97
CA THR A 43 -14.28 -28.95 -42.00
C THR A 43 -14.38 -30.48 -41.97
N THR A 44 -14.09 -31.11 -40.84
CA THR A 44 -14.41 -32.52 -40.63
C THR A 44 -15.13 -32.65 -39.29
N MET A 45 -16.45 -32.76 -39.36
CA MET A 45 -17.24 -33.39 -38.31
C MET A 45 -16.78 -34.84 -38.17
N ARG A 46 -16.50 -35.28 -36.95
CA ARG A 46 -16.40 -36.70 -36.63
C ARG A 46 -16.96 -36.96 -35.25
N ASN A 47 -18.25 -37.29 -35.22
CA ASN A 47 -18.78 -38.20 -34.21
C ASN A 47 -18.18 -39.58 -34.49
N HIS A 48 -17.50 -40.16 -33.50
CA HIS A 48 -17.38 -41.61 -33.37
C HIS A 48 -17.29 -41.93 -31.89
N THR A 49 -18.42 -42.38 -31.36
CA THR A 49 -18.51 -43.39 -30.31
C THR A 49 -17.74 -44.64 -30.77
N SER A 50 -16.70 -44.99 -30.03
CA SER A 50 -16.14 -46.34 -30.04
C SER A 50 -15.83 -46.70 -28.60
N ILE A 51 -16.76 -47.44 -28.01
CA ILE A 51 -16.54 -48.32 -26.86
C ILE A 51 -15.51 -49.35 -27.33
N SER A 52 -14.32 -49.32 -26.75
CA SER A 52 -13.34 -50.39 -26.87
C SER A 52 -13.12 -50.99 -25.49
N ASP A 53 -13.81 -52.12 -25.28
CA ASP A 53 -13.43 -53.11 -24.28
C ASP A 53 -12.07 -53.74 -24.65
N ASN A 54 -11.44 -54.28 -23.61
CA ASN A 54 -10.23 -55.11 -23.59
C ASN A 54 -8.88 -54.37 -23.60
N SER A 55 -8.28 -54.28 -22.43
CA SER A 55 -7.09 -55.11 -22.17
C SER A 55 -6.82 -55.19 -20.67
N SER A 56 -7.07 -56.38 -20.13
CA SER A 56 -6.54 -56.84 -18.85
C SER A 56 -5.03 -56.64 -18.83
N GLN A 57 -4.58 -55.59 -18.17
CA GLN A 57 -3.18 -55.36 -17.88
C GLN A 57 -3.02 -55.51 -16.37
N GLU A 58 -2.49 -56.67 -16.00
CA GLU A 58 -1.74 -56.98 -14.78
C GLU A 58 -1.58 -55.78 -13.84
N MET A 59 -2.48 -55.69 -12.86
CA MET A 59 -2.30 -54.85 -11.69
C MET A 59 -1.22 -55.50 -10.82
N ALA A 60 0.02 -55.15 -11.10
CA ALA A 60 1.07 -55.24 -10.10
C ALA A 60 0.67 -54.29 -8.97
N GLU A 61 0.22 -54.90 -7.87
CA GLU A 61 0.03 -54.28 -6.56
C GLU A 61 1.36 -53.69 -6.10
N ASP A 62 1.69 -52.50 -6.61
CA ASP A 62 2.59 -51.61 -5.90
C ASP A 62 1.75 -51.03 -4.75
N GLU A 63 1.62 -51.80 -3.67
CA GLU A 63 1.26 -51.30 -2.34
C GLU A 63 2.37 -50.36 -1.87
N GLY A 64 2.56 -49.26 -2.63
CA GLY A 64 3.31 -48.11 -2.21
C GLY A 64 2.55 -47.56 -1.03
N SER A 65 3.01 -47.94 0.16
CA SER A 65 2.55 -47.43 1.44
C SER A 65 2.34 -45.93 1.31
N LEU A 66 1.07 -45.52 1.17
CA LEU A 66 0.66 -44.13 1.22
C LEU A 66 1.01 -43.67 2.62
N GLU A 67 2.25 -43.20 2.79
CA GLU A 67 2.69 -42.51 3.97
C GLU A 67 1.69 -41.38 4.16
N PHE A 68 0.81 -41.55 5.15
CA PHE A 68 -0.10 -40.50 5.60
C PHE A 68 0.78 -39.37 6.10
N GLN A 69 1.16 -38.48 5.18
CA GLN A 69 1.93 -37.31 5.49
C GLN A 69 1.04 -36.48 6.41
N LYS A 70 1.43 -36.41 7.69
CA LYS A 70 0.67 -35.66 8.69
C LYS A 70 0.49 -34.24 8.16
N PRO A 71 -0.74 -33.72 8.11
CA PRO A 71 -1.00 -32.39 7.57
C PRO A 71 -0.14 -31.37 8.33
N GLY A 72 0.46 -30.44 7.59
CA GLY A 72 1.26 -29.38 8.19
C GLY A 72 0.42 -28.53 9.13
N TRP A 73 1.07 -27.84 10.08
CA TRP A 73 0.36 -26.94 11.01
C TRP A 73 -0.47 -25.88 10.29
N TRP A 74 0.00 -25.41 9.12
CA TRP A 74 -0.71 -24.44 8.28
C TRP A 74 -1.98 -25.04 7.66
N ASP A 75 -1.95 -26.31 7.25
CA ASP A 75 -3.13 -27.00 6.72
C ASP A 75 -4.16 -27.27 7.81
N LEU A 76 -3.70 -27.63 9.02
CA LEU A 76 -4.56 -27.71 10.20
C LEU A 76 -5.20 -26.35 10.53
N TYR A 77 -4.43 -25.27 10.44
CA TYR A 77 -4.95 -23.91 10.64
C TYR A 77 -6.00 -23.53 9.60
N LYS A 78 -5.78 -23.82 8.32
CA LYS A 78 -6.78 -23.64 7.25
C LYS A 78 -8.05 -24.45 7.53
N GLN A 79 -7.91 -25.72 7.92
CA GLN A 79 -9.06 -26.56 8.26
C GLN A 79 -9.85 -25.98 9.43
N LEU A 80 -9.17 -25.48 10.46
CA LEU A 80 -9.77 -24.80 11.60
C LEU A 80 -10.51 -23.53 11.16
N LEU A 81 -9.90 -22.70 10.31
CA LEU A 81 -10.54 -21.50 9.77
C LEU A 81 -11.77 -21.82 8.93
N ARG A 82 -11.72 -22.82 8.05
CA ARG A 82 -12.90 -23.23 7.27
C ARG A 82 -14.07 -23.63 8.17
N ARG A 83 -13.77 -24.28 9.30
CA ARG A 83 -14.78 -24.71 10.26
C ARG A 83 -15.31 -23.58 11.15
N TYR A 84 -14.45 -22.62 11.52
CA TYR A 84 -14.73 -21.62 12.56
C TYR A 84 -14.52 -20.17 12.10
N ARG A 85 -14.59 -19.87 10.79
CA ARG A 85 -14.35 -18.52 10.25
C ARG A 85 -15.19 -17.44 10.94
N ILE A 86 -16.51 -17.60 10.94
CA ILE A 86 -17.44 -16.61 11.51
C ILE A 86 -17.19 -16.37 13.01
N PRO A 87 -17.12 -17.41 13.88
CA PRO A 87 -16.85 -17.17 15.29
C PRO A 87 -15.45 -16.59 15.56
N LEU A 88 -14.45 -16.91 14.74
CA LEU A 88 -13.13 -16.29 14.83
C LEU A 88 -13.16 -14.80 14.45
N GLU A 89 -13.81 -14.43 13.34
CA GLU A 89 -14.00 -13.03 12.94
C GLU A 89 -14.75 -12.23 14.04
N LEU A 90 -15.79 -12.82 14.65
CA LEU A 90 -16.51 -12.20 15.76
C LEU A 90 -15.66 -12.07 17.03
N ALA A 91 -14.86 -13.09 17.36
CA ALA A 91 -13.97 -13.06 18.50
C ALA A 91 -12.88 -11.99 18.32
N GLU A 92 -12.34 -11.85 17.13
CA GLU A 92 -11.38 -10.79 16.81
C GLU A 92 -11.99 -9.40 16.93
N GLU A 93 -13.17 -9.17 16.36
CA GLU A 93 -13.88 -7.89 16.48
C GLU A 93 -14.17 -7.55 17.94
N ALA A 94 -14.55 -8.56 18.75
CA ALA A 94 -14.75 -8.38 20.18
C ALA A 94 -13.43 -8.04 20.89
N LEU A 95 -12.33 -8.75 20.58
CA LEU A 95 -11.01 -8.49 21.15
C LEU A 95 -10.48 -7.12 20.75
N GLU A 96 -10.68 -6.69 19.50
CA GLU A 96 -10.30 -5.35 19.05
C GLU A 96 -11.05 -4.27 19.84
N ARG A 97 -12.37 -4.44 20.04
CA ARG A 97 -13.15 -3.50 20.85
C ARG A 97 -12.68 -3.49 22.30
N ILE A 98 -12.41 -4.66 22.89
CA ILE A 98 -11.88 -4.75 24.26
C ILE A 98 -10.52 -4.06 24.36
N LEU A 99 -9.63 -4.29 23.39
CA LEU A 99 -8.32 -3.64 23.31
C LEU A 99 -8.46 -2.13 23.09
N PHE A 100 -9.44 -1.67 22.32
CA PHE A 100 -9.70 -0.25 22.10
C PHE A 100 -10.08 0.46 23.42
N TRP A 101 -10.91 -0.17 24.25
CA TRP A 101 -11.30 0.37 25.57
C TRP A 101 -10.23 0.21 26.65
N MET A 102 -9.14 -0.49 26.36
CA MET A 102 -8.06 -0.72 27.32
C MET A 102 -7.18 0.55 27.38
N PRO A 103 -6.93 1.13 28.57
CA PRO A 103 -6.25 2.42 28.68
C PRO A 103 -4.86 2.40 28.04
N HIS A 104 -4.49 3.50 27.38
CA HIS A 104 -3.14 3.69 26.84
C HIS A 104 -2.15 3.88 28.01
N SER A 105 -0.98 3.26 27.92
CA SER A 105 0.06 3.37 28.96
C SER A 105 0.65 4.79 29.14
N GLU A 106 0.28 5.75 28.28
CA GLU A 106 0.74 7.16 28.40
C GLU A 106 0.01 7.95 29.50
N SER A 107 -1.09 7.44 30.07
CA SER A 107 -1.88 8.19 31.06
C SER A 107 -1.39 8.07 32.52
N GLU A 108 -0.29 7.37 32.77
CA GLU A 108 0.20 7.15 34.14
C GLU A 108 1.17 8.26 34.56
N ASP A 109 0.96 8.76 35.79
CA ASP A 109 1.80 9.78 36.43
C ASP A 109 3.28 9.37 36.29
N PRO A 110 4.14 10.17 35.63
CA PRO A 110 5.55 9.83 35.45
C PRO A 110 6.28 9.65 36.79
N ASN A 111 5.67 10.08 37.90
CA ASN A 111 6.20 9.94 39.25
C ASN A 111 5.78 8.65 39.98
N ASP A 112 4.88 7.83 39.43
CA ASP A 112 4.49 6.56 40.04
C ASP A 112 5.26 5.37 39.41
N PRO A 113 6.37 4.91 40.02
CA PRO A 113 7.12 3.76 39.52
C PRO A 113 6.39 2.42 39.72
N THR A 114 5.28 2.40 40.46
CA THR A 114 4.53 1.18 40.80
C THR A 114 3.36 0.90 39.87
N ALA A 115 2.95 1.90 39.07
CA ALA A 115 1.88 1.74 38.11
C ALA A 115 2.25 0.68 37.04
N PRO A 116 1.38 -0.33 36.84
CA PRO A 116 1.66 -1.42 35.91
C PRO A 116 1.56 -0.91 34.47
N LYS A 117 2.71 -0.60 33.86
CA LYS A 117 2.80 -0.23 32.44
C LYS A 117 2.05 -1.25 31.58
N HIS A 118 0.94 -0.83 30.96
CA HIS A 118 0.10 -1.66 30.10
C HIS A 118 0.73 -1.89 28.72
N GLN A 119 1.93 -2.47 28.69
CA GLN A 119 2.72 -2.80 27.49
C GLN A 119 2.02 -3.85 26.62
N TRP A 120 1.16 -4.67 27.24
CA TRP A 120 0.49 -5.80 26.60
C TRP A 120 -0.53 -5.38 25.56
N ARG A 121 -1.11 -4.18 25.65
CA ARG A 121 -2.13 -3.75 24.71
C ARG A 121 -1.59 -3.65 23.29
N GLU A 122 -0.48 -2.95 23.09
CA GLU A 122 0.17 -2.80 21.79
C GLU A 122 0.67 -4.14 21.23
N VAL A 123 1.18 -5.01 22.12
CA VAL A 123 1.59 -6.37 21.78
C VAL A 123 0.40 -7.18 21.26
N LEU A 124 -0.72 -7.18 22.00
CA LEU A 124 -1.93 -7.88 21.64
C LEU A 124 -2.56 -7.32 20.36
N PHE A 125 -2.53 -6.00 20.16
CA PHE A 125 -3.01 -5.37 18.93
C PHE A 125 -2.19 -5.82 17.71
N GLY A 126 -0.85 -5.86 17.84
CA GLY A 126 0.02 -6.35 16.78
C GLY A 126 -0.20 -7.84 16.46
N LEU A 127 -0.38 -8.68 17.49
CA LEU A 127 -0.69 -10.10 17.33
C LEU A 127 -2.07 -10.33 16.71
N LEU A 128 -3.08 -9.54 17.10
CA LEU A 128 -4.42 -9.59 16.53
C LEU A 128 -4.39 -9.20 15.05
N SER A 129 -3.64 -8.16 14.71
CA SER A 129 -3.43 -7.73 13.32
C SER A 129 -2.72 -8.81 12.49
N LEU A 130 -1.74 -9.50 13.08
CA LEU A 130 -1.06 -10.63 12.43
C LEU A 130 -2.01 -11.84 12.23
N HIS A 131 -2.87 -12.12 13.22
CA HIS A 131 -3.87 -13.18 13.10
C HIS A 131 -4.86 -12.86 11.98
N ARG A 132 -5.37 -11.63 11.89
CA ARG A 132 -6.20 -11.15 10.76
C ARG A 132 -5.55 -11.38 9.41
N LEU A 133 -4.28 -10.99 9.28
CA LEU A 133 -3.50 -11.22 8.07
C LEU A 133 -3.39 -12.71 7.75
N SER A 134 -3.16 -13.55 8.76
CA SER A 134 -3.07 -15.00 8.56
C SER A 134 -4.41 -15.63 8.12
N MET A 135 -5.54 -15.19 8.69
CA MET A 135 -6.87 -15.63 8.28
C MET A 135 -7.17 -15.26 6.83
N TYR A 136 -6.77 -14.05 6.44
CA TYR A 136 -6.88 -13.58 5.07
C TYR A 136 -6.07 -14.45 4.11
N CYS A 137 -4.77 -14.66 4.37
CA CYS A 137 -3.90 -15.49 3.55
C CYS A 137 -4.42 -16.94 3.42
N ALA A 138 -4.94 -17.52 4.52
CA ALA A 138 -5.49 -18.87 4.51
C ALA A 138 -6.82 -19.00 3.74
N SER A 139 -7.63 -17.94 3.74
CA SER A 139 -8.90 -17.89 3.01
C SER A 139 -8.67 -17.79 1.50
N GLU A 140 -7.73 -16.95 1.07
CA GLU A 140 -7.40 -16.73 -0.34
C GLU A 140 -6.95 -18.03 -1.05
N GLU A 141 -6.14 -18.84 -0.37
CA GLU A 141 -5.65 -20.11 -0.92
C GLU A 141 -6.75 -21.18 -1.06
N THR A 142 -7.85 -21.05 -0.30
CA THR A 142 -8.93 -22.04 -0.30
C THR A 142 -9.90 -21.88 -1.46
N GLU A 143 -10.14 -20.65 -1.92
CA GLU A 143 -11.20 -20.38 -2.88
C GLU A 143 -10.83 -20.77 -4.32
N GLY A 144 -9.63 -21.31 -4.58
CA GLY A 144 -9.21 -21.84 -5.89
C GLY A 144 -9.22 -20.81 -7.03
N SER A 145 -9.62 -19.58 -6.75
CA SER A 145 -9.70 -18.45 -7.66
C SER A 145 -8.34 -17.74 -7.67
N THR A 146 -7.31 -18.48 -8.10
CA THR A 146 -5.96 -17.97 -8.35
C THR A 146 -5.93 -16.86 -9.41
N MET A 147 -6.98 -16.71 -10.22
CA MET A 147 -6.98 -15.73 -11.33
C MET A 147 -7.09 -14.26 -10.91
N GLY A 148 -7.55 -13.93 -9.70
CA GLY A 148 -7.89 -12.54 -9.36
C GLY A 148 -6.82 -11.75 -8.59
N LEU A 149 -6.16 -12.38 -7.62
CA LEU A 149 -5.33 -11.67 -6.63
C LEU A 149 -3.81 -11.86 -6.84
N GLU A 150 -3.36 -12.98 -7.39
CA GLU A 150 -1.92 -13.26 -7.60
C GLU A 150 -1.23 -12.20 -8.49
N ASN A 151 -2.03 -11.47 -9.29
CA ASN A 151 -1.52 -10.48 -10.25
C ASN A 151 -1.58 -9.03 -9.72
N SER A 152 -2.09 -8.79 -8.51
CA SER A 152 -2.13 -7.44 -7.95
C SER A 152 -0.85 -7.17 -7.16
N TYR A 153 0.05 -6.36 -7.72
CA TYR A 153 1.18 -5.75 -7.01
C TYR A 153 0.76 -4.82 -5.85
N GLY A 154 -0.53 -4.78 -5.50
CA GLY A 154 -1.10 -3.70 -4.69
C GLY A 154 -1.09 -2.39 -5.47
N MET A 155 -1.21 -2.48 -6.79
CA MET A 155 -1.18 -1.32 -7.69
C MET A 155 -2.58 -1.03 -8.22
N THR A 156 -2.88 0.24 -8.48
CA THR A 156 -4.18 0.67 -9.03
C THR A 156 -4.50 0.10 -10.41
N ILE A 157 -3.52 -0.49 -11.10
CA ILE A 157 -3.65 -1.12 -12.42
C ILE A 157 -2.98 -2.49 -12.36
N GLN A 158 -3.76 -3.51 -12.70
CA GLN A 158 -3.30 -4.89 -12.78
C GLN A 158 -2.48 -5.11 -14.06
N THR A 159 -1.38 -5.84 -13.94
CA THR A 159 -0.60 -6.29 -15.09
C THR A 159 -1.19 -7.59 -15.63
N LYS A 160 -1.18 -7.77 -16.96
CA LYS A 160 -1.74 -8.96 -17.61
C LYS A 160 -0.90 -10.22 -17.36
N GLU A 161 0.41 -10.05 -17.31
CA GLU A 161 1.33 -11.16 -17.09
C GLU A 161 1.65 -11.32 -15.59
N GLN A 162 1.83 -12.57 -15.16
CA GLN A 162 2.27 -12.87 -13.81
C GLN A 162 3.70 -12.34 -13.56
N PRO A 163 3.98 -11.79 -12.37
CA PRO A 163 5.34 -11.49 -11.95
C PRO A 163 6.24 -12.72 -12.02
N THR A 164 7.52 -12.57 -12.38
CA THR A 164 8.53 -13.62 -12.14
C THR A 164 8.79 -13.84 -10.65
N ILE A 165 8.56 -12.80 -9.84
CA ILE A 165 8.73 -12.81 -8.39
C ILE A 165 7.38 -12.52 -7.76
N SER A 166 6.86 -13.44 -6.95
CA SER A 166 5.55 -13.31 -6.31
C SER A 166 5.44 -12.01 -5.49
N ALA A 167 4.83 -10.98 -6.07
CA ALA A 167 4.57 -9.71 -5.39
C ALA A 167 3.80 -9.94 -4.08
N THR A 168 2.88 -10.90 -4.09
CA THR A 168 2.12 -11.40 -2.94
C THR A 168 2.99 -11.65 -1.70
N ARG A 169 4.12 -12.37 -1.85
CA ARG A 169 4.99 -12.68 -0.70
C ARG A 169 5.59 -11.43 -0.08
N ILE A 170 6.00 -10.48 -0.91
CA ILE A 170 6.61 -9.23 -0.44
C ILE A 170 5.55 -8.35 0.25
N ARG A 171 4.33 -8.31 -0.29
CA ARG A 171 3.21 -7.61 0.35
C ARG A 171 2.85 -8.26 1.69
N ILE A 172 2.86 -9.58 1.79
CA ILE A 172 2.69 -10.32 3.05
C ILE A 172 3.79 -9.93 4.04
N TYR A 173 5.07 -9.94 3.63
CA TYR A 173 6.17 -9.52 4.51
C TYR A 173 6.03 -8.07 4.98
N LEU A 174 5.61 -7.17 4.08
CA LEU A 174 5.38 -5.78 4.42
C LEU A 174 4.23 -5.64 5.45
N SER A 175 3.14 -6.38 5.27
CA SER A 175 2.02 -6.42 6.21
C SER A 175 2.38 -7.06 7.55
N ILE A 176 3.14 -8.15 7.57
CA ILE A 176 3.66 -8.77 8.80
C ILE A 176 4.51 -7.76 9.57
N LEU A 177 5.44 -7.10 8.86
CA LEU A 177 6.33 -6.11 9.45
C LEU A 177 5.55 -4.93 10.03
N HIS A 178 4.50 -4.49 9.34
CA HIS A 178 3.58 -3.47 9.84
C HIS A 178 2.84 -3.93 11.11
N CYS A 179 2.25 -5.13 11.09
CA CYS A 179 1.52 -5.68 12.24
C CYS A 179 2.41 -5.89 13.46
N LEU A 180 3.67 -6.30 13.26
CA LEU A 180 4.63 -6.52 14.34
C LEU A 180 5.28 -5.23 14.86
N MET A 181 5.15 -4.11 14.15
CA MET A 181 5.83 -2.87 14.53
C MET A 181 5.47 -2.39 15.95
N PRO A 182 4.19 -2.34 16.38
CA PRO A 182 3.84 -1.98 17.76
C PRO A 182 4.46 -2.93 18.79
N THR A 183 4.42 -4.23 18.52
CA THR A 183 4.99 -5.29 19.36
C THR A 183 6.51 -5.15 19.50
N LEU A 184 7.22 -4.92 18.39
CA LEU A 184 8.68 -4.80 18.36
C LEU A 184 9.16 -3.51 19.04
N LEU A 185 8.42 -2.41 18.88
CA LEU A 185 8.73 -1.14 19.55
C LEU A 185 8.55 -1.21 21.07
N GLU A 186 7.75 -2.14 21.56
CA GLU A 186 7.55 -2.31 23.00
C GLU A 186 8.49 -3.35 23.62
N ILE A 187 8.75 -4.46 22.92
CA ILE A 187 9.59 -5.56 23.43
C ILE A 187 11.08 -5.23 23.36
N LEU A 188 11.59 -4.76 22.22
CA LEU A 188 13.03 -4.60 21.99
C LEU A 188 13.72 -3.59 22.93
N PRO A 189 13.12 -2.44 23.27
CA PRO A 189 13.71 -1.47 24.20
C PRO A 189 13.62 -1.86 25.67
N SER A 190 12.96 -2.98 26.01
CA SER A 190 12.69 -3.40 27.39
C SER A 190 13.92 -3.95 28.14
N ASN A 191 15.13 -3.53 27.77
CA ASN A 191 16.33 -3.84 28.54
C ASN A 191 16.19 -3.25 29.97
N LYS A 192 16.53 -4.03 31.00
CA LYS A 192 16.34 -3.67 32.43
C LYS A 192 16.93 -2.30 32.79
N ASN A 193 18.04 -1.91 32.15
CA ASN A 193 18.69 -0.63 32.38
C ASN A 193 17.93 0.57 31.77
N SER A 194 17.15 0.33 30.72
CA SER A 194 16.33 1.35 30.04
C SER A 194 15.13 1.80 30.90
N ARG A 195 14.66 0.96 31.84
CA ARG A 195 13.54 1.30 32.73
C ARG A 195 13.81 2.50 33.63
N ARG A 196 15.07 2.75 33.98
CA ARG A 196 15.46 3.85 34.88
C ARG A 196 15.56 5.19 34.18
N ASN A 197 15.66 5.24 32.85
CA ASN A 197 15.81 6.49 32.12
C ASN A 197 14.83 6.55 30.92
N PRO A 198 13.70 7.27 31.04
CA PRO A 198 12.69 7.34 29.98
C PRO A 198 13.24 7.92 28.68
N SER A 199 14.21 8.85 28.76
CA SER A 199 14.86 9.42 27.57
C SER A 199 15.66 8.38 26.78
N ALA A 200 16.34 7.46 27.49
CA ALA A 200 17.10 6.38 26.86
C ALA A 200 16.16 5.35 26.20
N ARG A 201 15.01 5.07 26.80
CA ARG A 201 13.97 4.22 26.20
C ARG A 201 13.42 4.82 24.91
N GLN A 202 13.06 6.10 24.93
CA GLN A 202 12.55 6.80 23.74
C GLN A 202 13.58 6.81 22.60
N HIS A 203 14.85 7.01 22.93
CA HIS A 203 15.94 6.95 21.96
C HIS A 203 16.17 5.54 21.39
N SER A 204 16.03 4.50 22.21
CA SER A 204 16.09 3.12 21.72
C SER A 204 14.89 2.79 20.83
N GLN A 205 13.70 3.26 21.18
CA GLN A 205 12.48 3.10 20.38
C GLN A 205 12.60 3.75 19.01
N SER A 206 13.07 5.01 18.95
CA SER A 206 13.24 5.72 17.68
C SER A 206 14.26 5.03 16.76
N ARG A 207 15.34 4.45 17.32
CA ARG A 207 16.31 3.65 16.56
C ARG A 207 15.72 2.36 16.01
N VAL A 208 14.98 1.62 16.83
CA VAL A 208 14.29 0.40 16.37
C VAL A 208 13.30 0.75 15.27
N ARG A 209 12.51 1.80 15.47
CA ARG A 209 11.57 2.33 14.46
C ARG A 209 12.28 2.65 13.15
N LEU A 210 13.40 3.36 13.20
CA LEU A 210 14.20 3.68 12.01
C LEU A 210 14.62 2.42 11.26
N ARG A 211 15.07 1.36 11.96
CA ARG A 211 15.44 0.10 11.32
C ARG A 211 14.24 -0.58 10.66
N LEU A 212 13.09 -0.61 11.32
CA LEU A 212 11.86 -1.18 10.75
C LEU A 212 11.42 -0.40 9.51
N GLU A 213 11.43 0.94 9.54
CA GLU A 213 11.11 1.77 8.38
C GLU A 213 12.12 1.65 7.25
N GLN A 214 13.41 1.42 7.53
CA GLN A 214 14.42 1.10 6.51
C GLN A 214 14.07 -0.20 5.77
N VAL A 215 13.65 -1.24 6.51
CA VAL A 215 13.23 -2.52 5.90
C VAL A 215 11.95 -2.32 5.08
N LYS A 216 10.93 -1.63 5.63
CA LYS A 216 9.69 -1.31 4.91
C LYS A 216 9.96 -0.52 3.63
N PHE A 217 10.82 0.49 3.70
CA PHE A 217 11.25 1.28 2.55
C PHE A 217 11.88 0.37 1.47
N GLY A 218 12.79 -0.51 1.86
CA GLY A 218 13.41 -1.48 0.95
C GLY A 218 12.38 -2.38 0.25
N LEU A 219 11.43 -2.94 1.00
CA LEU A 219 10.36 -3.78 0.46
C LEU A 219 9.43 -3.00 -0.49
N ARG A 220 9.05 -1.77 -0.15
CA ARG A 220 8.23 -0.89 -1.00
C ARG A 220 8.94 -0.49 -2.28
N LEU A 221 10.22 -0.14 -2.18
CA LEU A 221 11.05 0.20 -3.33
C LEU A 221 11.21 -1.00 -4.26
N TYR A 222 11.37 -2.20 -3.70
CA TYR A 222 11.43 -3.44 -4.45
C TYR A 222 10.12 -3.73 -5.19
N LEU A 223 8.96 -3.57 -4.54
CA LEU A 223 7.64 -3.70 -5.19
C LEU A 223 7.48 -2.71 -6.34
N LEU A 224 7.85 -1.45 -6.12
CA LEU A 224 7.75 -0.40 -7.14
C LEU A 224 8.67 -0.69 -8.34
N ALA A 225 9.93 -1.06 -8.06
CA ALA A 225 10.91 -1.38 -9.09
C ALA A 225 10.50 -2.61 -9.91
N SER A 226 10.07 -3.69 -9.25
CA SER A 226 9.62 -4.92 -9.91
C SER A 226 8.36 -4.71 -10.75
N TYR A 227 7.42 -3.89 -10.29
CA TYR A 227 6.26 -3.50 -11.07
C TYR A 227 6.66 -2.75 -12.35
N TRP A 228 7.57 -1.77 -12.24
CA TRP A 228 7.99 -1.00 -13.41
C TRP A 228 8.86 -1.75 -14.39
N THR A 229 9.76 -2.61 -13.93
CA THR A 229 10.53 -3.46 -14.84
C THR A 229 9.58 -4.37 -15.63
N GLN A 230 8.54 -4.91 -14.97
CA GLN A 230 7.52 -5.70 -15.65
C GLN A 230 6.71 -4.85 -16.65
N GLN A 231 6.32 -3.63 -16.26
CA GLN A 231 5.57 -2.72 -17.14
C GLN A 231 6.39 -2.33 -18.37
N GLN A 232 7.68 -2.03 -18.21
CA GLN A 232 8.58 -1.72 -19.32
C GLN A 232 8.75 -2.92 -20.26
N TRP A 233 8.84 -4.12 -19.71
CA TRP A 233 8.98 -5.33 -20.51
C TRP A 233 7.69 -5.71 -21.26
N GLN A 234 6.52 -5.47 -20.68
CA GLN A 234 5.25 -5.60 -21.41
C GLN A 234 5.18 -4.61 -22.58
N GLN A 235 5.67 -3.38 -22.37
CA GLN A 235 5.72 -2.37 -23.44
C GLN A 235 6.69 -2.75 -24.57
N SER A 236 7.79 -3.46 -24.29
CA SER A 236 8.73 -3.89 -25.33
C SER A 236 8.21 -5.09 -26.14
N LYS A 237 7.50 -6.02 -25.49
CA LYS A 237 6.92 -7.20 -26.13
C LYS A 237 5.82 -6.90 -27.13
N GLU A 238 5.00 -5.89 -26.85
CA GLU A 238 3.79 -5.69 -27.63
C GLU A 238 4.04 -5.25 -29.08
N GLY A 239 5.28 -4.92 -29.48
CA GLY A 239 5.74 -4.80 -30.88
C GLY A 239 5.07 -3.73 -31.74
N GLU A 240 3.89 -3.28 -31.35
CA GLU A 240 3.16 -2.16 -31.89
C GLU A 240 3.93 -0.89 -31.54
N SER A 241 4.07 -0.03 -32.56
CA SER A 241 4.64 1.30 -32.42
C SER A 241 4.11 1.93 -31.14
N TRP A 242 5.00 2.13 -30.17
CA TRP A 242 4.70 2.75 -28.88
C TRP A 242 3.91 4.07 -29.05
N LEU A 243 4.09 4.75 -30.19
CA LEU A 243 3.37 5.95 -30.60
C LEU A 243 1.88 5.74 -30.87
N ASP A 244 1.47 4.58 -31.36
CA ASP A 244 0.05 4.31 -31.66
C ASP A 244 -0.74 3.97 -30.40
N LYS A 245 -0.13 3.27 -29.44
CA LYS A 245 -0.72 3.08 -28.09
C LYS A 245 -0.80 4.37 -27.30
N LEU A 246 0.18 5.26 -27.46
CA LEU A 246 0.14 6.60 -26.90
C LEU A 246 -1.06 7.39 -27.45
N LYS A 247 -1.36 7.35 -28.74
CA LYS A 247 -2.44 8.16 -29.30
C LYS A 247 -3.84 7.72 -28.82
N GLY A 248 -4.04 6.42 -28.57
CA GLY A 248 -5.36 5.87 -28.27
C GLY A 248 -5.72 5.74 -26.79
N ASN A 249 -4.76 5.44 -25.90
CA ASN A 249 -5.05 5.15 -24.50
C ASN A 249 -4.16 5.96 -23.56
N ALA A 250 -4.78 6.67 -22.62
CA ALA A 250 -4.08 7.28 -21.50
C ALA A 250 -3.18 6.20 -20.86
N PHE A 251 -1.88 6.50 -20.72
CA PHE A 251 -0.94 5.58 -20.07
C PHE A 251 -1.43 5.32 -18.65
N ASN A 252 -2.01 4.15 -18.46
CA ASN A 252 -2.45 3.66 -17.17
C ASN A 252 -1.20 3.21 -16.42
N ILE A 253 -0.60 4.14 -15.67
CA ILE A 253 0.49 3.85 -14.74
C ILE A 253 -0.14 3.50 -13.39
N GLY A 254 0.14 2.29 -12.91
CA GLY A 254 -0.27 1.87 -11.58
C GLY A 254 0.41 2.70 -10.51
N ILE A 255 -0.33 3.00 -9.46
CA ILE A 255 0.15 3.62 -8.22
C ILE A 255 0.02 2.62 -7.10
N LEU A 256 0.96 2.65 -6.15
CA LEU A 256 0.99 1.74 -5.02
C LEU A 256 -0.14 2.10 -4.04
N GLN A 257 -1.20 1.29 -4.03
CA GLN A 257 -2.33 1.42 -3.11
C GLN A 257 -1.88 1.08 -1.71
N ALA A 258 -2.30 1.88 -0.71
CA ALA A 258 -1.95 1.62 0.69
C ALA A 258 -0.45 1.37 0.94
N GLY A 259 0.43 1.98 0.13
CA GLY A 259 1.88 1.76 0.24
C GLY A 259 2.32 0.31 -0.05
N GLY A 260 1.52 -0.46 -0.78
CA GLY A 260 1.82 -1.81 -1.26
C GLY A 260 1.34 -2.90 -0.32
N MET A 261 0.72 -2.53 0.80
CA MET A 261 0.26 -3.49 1.79
C MET A 261 -0.95 -4.28 1.31
N PHE A 262 -1.15 -5.43 1.94
CA PHE A 262 -2.44 -6.12 1.85
C PHE A 262 -3.48 -5.33 2.63
N ASP A 263 -4.45 -4.78 1.90
CA ASP A 263 -5.62 -4.14 2.50
C ASP A 263 -6.62 -5.22 2.92
N VAL A 264 -6.41 -5.75 4.12
CA VAL A 264 -7.27 -6.78 4.72
C VAL A 264 -8.70 -6.25 4.93
N VAL A 265 -8.84 -4.94 5.18
CA VAL A 265 -10.12 -4.31 5.52
C VAL A 265 -10.95 -4.02 4.27
N GLY A 266 -10.31 -3.53 3.20
CA GLY A 266 -10.98 -3.19 1.94
C GLY A 266 -11.33 -4.40 1.07
N GLN A 267 -10.58 -5.51 1.18
CA GLN A 267 -10.79 -6.71 0.36
C GLN A 267 -11.60 -7.82 1.06
N GLY A 268 -11.97 -7.64 2.34
CA GLY A 268 -12.79 -8.57 3.11
C GLY A 268 -14.18 -8.79 2.49
N SER A 269 -14.32 -9.89 1.75
CA SER A 269 -15.48 -10.31 0.97
C SER A 269 -16.69 -10.79 1.79
N GLY A 270 -16.62 -10.82 3.12
CA GLY A 270 -17.70 -11.33 3.96
C GLY A 270 -18.59 -10.23 4.54
N LEU A 271 -18.19 -9.66 5.67
CA LEU A 271 -19.05 -8.74 6.43
C LEU A 271 -19.01 -7.31 5.91
N HIS A 272 -17.81 -6.78 5.62
CA HIS A 272 -17.62 -5.38 5.20
C HIS A 272 -18.07 -5.11 3.77
N SER A 273 -17.82 -6.02 2.83
CA SER A 273 -18.40 -5.95 1.48
C SER A 273 -19.93 -5.96 1.54
N LEU A 274 -20.50 -6.86 2.33
CA LEU A 274 -21.94 -7.03 2.50
C LEU A 274 -22.55 -5.85 3.29
N GLU A 275 -21.79 -5.22 4.19
CA GLU A 275 -22.17 -4.00 4.89
C GLU A 275 -22.04 -2.75 4.01
N ALA A 276 -21.02 -2.66 3.17
CA ALA A 276 -20.88 -1.63 2.15
C ALA A 276 -21.99 -1.75 1.10
N GLU A 277 -22.35 -2.98 0.71
CA GLU A 277 -23.47 -3.27 -0.16
C GLU A 277 -24.80 -2.93 0.52
N ARG A 278 -25.01 -3.31 1.80
CA ARG A 278 -26.18 -2.92 2.59
C ARG A 278 -26.27 -1.40 2.75
N MET A 279 -25.16 -0.71 2.99
CA MET A 279 -25.07 0.75 3.04
C MET A 279 -25.38 1.37 1.67
N GLY A 280 -24.93 0.76 0.58
CA GLY A 280 -25.30 1.12 -0.78
C GLY A 280 -26.80 0.97 -1.03
N ARG A 281 -27.39 -0.15 -0.63
CA ARG A 281 -28.85 -0.41 -0.71
C ARG A 281 -29.64 0.57 0.15
N ARG A 282 -29.18 0.88 1.37
CA ARG A 282 -29.80 1.88 2.27
C ARG A 282 -29.73 3.27 1.67
N LYS A 283 -28.58 3.69 1.14
CA LYS A 283 -28.43 4.99 0.45
C LYS A 283 -29.32 5.08 -0.78
N ALA A 284 -29.39 4.02 -1.59
CA ALA A 284 -30.27 3.95 -2.75
C ALA A 284 -31.76 4.00 -2.36
N TYR A 285 -32.14 3.29 -1.29
CA TYR A 285 -33.49 3.32 -0.73
C TYR A 285 -33.86 4.71 -0.18
N MET A 286 -32.97 5.34 0.59
CA MET A 286 -33.18 6.69 1.10
C MET A 286 -33.30 7.69 -0.06
N GLY A 287 -32.43 7.62 -1.07
CA GLY A 287 -32.52 8.46 -2.26
C GLY A 287 -33.84 8.31 -3.03
N ARG A 288 -34.38 7.09 -3.14
CA ARG A 288 -35.72 6.86 -3.72
C ARG A 288 -36.85 7.51 -2.92
N ARG A 289 -36.77 7.54 -1.58
CA ARG A 289 -37.82 8.12 -0.73
C ARG A 289 -37.72 9.63 -0.56
N THR A 290 -36.50 10.17 -0.49
CA THR A 290 -36.29 11.60 -0.27
C THR A 290 -36.26 12.41 -1.57
N GLY A 291 -36.39 11.75 -2.73
CA GLY A 291 -36.23 12.39 -4.04
C GLY A 291 -34.79 12.83 -4.33
N LEU A 292 -33.83 12.56 -3.42
CA LEU A 292 -32.41 12.76 -3.70
C LEU A 292 -31.96 11.69 -4.70
N THR A 293 -31.89 12.08 -5.97
CA THR A 293 -31.09 11.35 -6.96
C THR A 293 -29.63 11.43 -6.56
N ILE A 294 -29.17 10.46 -5.78
CA ILE A 294 -27.76 10.18 -5.60
C ILE A 294 -27.27 9.72 -6.96
N ARG A 295 -26.60 10.61 -7.71
CA ARG A 295 -25.82 10.21 -8.87
C ARG A 295 -24.69 9.33 -8.35
N LEU A 296 -24.89 8.02 -8.42
CA LEU A 296 -23.81 7.06 -8.29
C LEU A 296 -22.75 7.45 -9.31
N ALA A 297 -21.56 7.81 -8.82
CA ALA A 297 -20.46 8.29 -9.65
C ALA A 297 -19.94 7.23 -10.64
N ASN A 298 -20.40 5.98 -10.52
CA ASN A 298 -20.14 4.94 -11.49
C ASN A 298 -21.28 4.90 -12.50
N GLY A 299 -21.05 5.57 -13.63
CA GLY A 299 -21.94 5.60 -14.78
C GLY A 299 -22.03 4.25 -15.49
N SER A 300 -22.85 3.33 -14.97
CA SER A 300 -23.41 2.26 -15.79
C SER A 300 -24.93 2.19 -15.62
N GLY A 301 -25.63 2.39 -16.73
CA GLY A 301 -27.02 1.99 -16.89
C GLY A 301 -28.06 2.96 -16.35
N LYS A 302 -28.24 4.11 -16.99
CA LYS A 302 -29.62 4.56 -17.21
C LYS A 302 -30.24 3.60 -18.22
N ILE A 303 -31.04 2.64 -17.75
CA ILE A 303 -32.01 1.95 -18.59
C ILE A 303 -33.08 2.99 -18.90
N LEU A 304 -32.88 3.77 -19.97
CA LEU A 304 -33.93 4.54 -20.62
C LEU A 304 -34.55 3.65 -21.70
N PRO A 305 -35.89 3.61 -21.82
CA PRO A 305 -36.56 2.87 -22.88
C PRO A 305 -36.20 3.46 -24.26
N PRO A 306 -36.16 2.62 -25.31
CA PRO A 306 -35.76 3.05 -26.64
C PRO A 306 -36.93 3.80 -27.29
N SER A 307 -36.78 5.11 -27.49
CA SER A 307 -37.61 5.86 -28.43
C SER A 307 -36.77 6.31 -29.61
N LEU A 308 -37.32 6.04 -30.78
CA LEU A 308 -36.74 6.08 -32.12
C LEU A 308 -36.15 7.44 -32.54
N SER A 309 -35.31 7.30 -33.57
CA SER A 309 -35.12 8.19 -34.72
C SER A 309 -34.35 9.50 -34.51
N SER A 310 -33.17 9.57 -35.12
CA SER A 310 -32.91 10.47 -36.26
C SER A 310 -31.54 10.18 -36.87
N THR A 311 -31.55 9.45 -37.98
CA THR A 311 -30.47 9.37 -38.98
C THR A 311 -30.47 10.65 -39.81
N THR A 312 -29.39 11.44 -39.77
CA THR A 312 -29.04 12.33 -40.88
C THR A 312 -27.57 12.76 -40.83
N ASN A 313 -26.84 12.36 -41.88
CA ASN A 313 -25.78 13.08 -42.60
C ASN A 313 -24.62 13.71 -41.82
N ILE A 314 -23.49 12.99 -41.77
CA ILE A 314 -22.15 13.61 -41.74
C ILE A 314 -21.24 12.85 -42.72
N ARG A 315 -21.26 13.28 -43.99
CA ARG A 315 -20.30 12.88 -45.03
C ARG A 315 -20.00 14.09 -45.91
N ALA A 316 -19.14 14.99 -45.46
CA ALA A 316 -18.41 15.96 -46.31
C ALA A 316 -17.46 16.83 -45.46
N SER A 317 -16.32 16.29 -45.02
CA SER A 317 -15.15 17.09 -44.61
C SER A 317 -13.94 16.19 -44.35
N VAL A 318 -13.54 15.41 -45.35
CA VAL A 318 -12.30 14.62 -45.32
C VAL A 318 -11.57 14.92 -46.61
N SER A 319 -10.70 15.94 -46.63
CA SER A 319 -9.64 16.11 -47.67
C SER A 319 -8.68 17.30 -47.46
N ALA A 320 -8.76 18.14 -46.42
CA ALA A 320 -7.94 19.35 -46.33
C ALA A 320 -6.96 19.46 -45.13
N GLU A 321 -6.70 18.39 -44.37
CA GLU A 321 -6.00 18.49 -43.07
C GLU A 321 -4.76 17.57 -42.93
N ALA A 322 -4.14 17.16 -44.05
CA ALA A 322 -3.04 16.19 -44.01
C ALA A 322 -1.64 16.78 -43.75
N ASN A 323 -1.41 18.09 -43.89
CA ASN A 323 -0.03 18.65 -43.91
C ASN A 323 0.36 19.48 -42.67
N GLY A 324 -0.50 19.59 -41.65
CA GLY A 324 -0.22 20.35 -40.41
C GLY A 324 0.05 19.48 -39.16
N HIS A 325 -0.04 18.15 -39.29
CA HIS A 325 -0.22 17.30 -38.11
C HIS A 325 1.08 16.79 -37.45
N GLU A 326 2.23 16.87 -38.13
CA GLU A 326 3.49 16.30 -37.61
C GLU A 326 4.13 17.15 -36.50
N SER A 327 4.04 18.48 -36.56
CA SER A 327 4.63 19.38 -35.54
C SER A 327 3.88 19.34 -34.20
N CYS A 328 2.63 18.88 -34.16
CA CYS A 328 1.84 18.76 -32.93
C CYS A 328 2.22 17.51 -32.11
N LEU A 329 2.63 16.43 -32.78
CA LEU A 329 2.93 15.15 -32.13
C LEU A 329 4.19 15.19 -31.28
N HIS A 330 5.16 16.04 -31.63
CA HIS A 330 6.45 16.07 -30.92
C HIS A 330 6.34 16.65 -29.51
N ASN A 331 5.49 17.66 -29.30
CA ASN A 331 5.27 18.28 -27.99
C ASN A 331 4.54 17.35 -27.00
N ASP A 332 3.64 16.51 -27.50
CA ASP A 332 2.86 15.59 -26.67
C ASP A 332 3.75 14.50 -26.05
N SER A 333 4.71 13.95 -26.81
CA SER A 333 5.66 12.95 -26.31
C SER A 333 6.51 13.44 -25.13
N ARG A 334 6.96 14.71 -25.18
CA ARG A 334 7.78 15.32 -24.12
C ARG A 334 6.96 15.59 -22.86
N GLN A 335 5.72 16.05 -23.03
CA GLN A 335 4.80 16.31 -21.91
C GLN A 335 4.44 15.02 -21.16
N ARG A 336 4.27 13.91 -21.87
CA ARG A 336 3.95 12.59 -21.28
C ARG A 336 5.10 11.99 -20.49
N LYS A 337 6.34 12.06 -21.01
CA LYS A 337 7.55 11.65 -20.26
C LYS A 337 7.67 12.41 -18.95
N GLY A 338 7.45 13.73 -18.99
CA GLY A 338 7.44 14.57 -17.78
C GLY A 338 6.35 14.17 -16.78
N HIS A 339 5.19 13.69 -17.26
CA HIS A 339 4.12 13.23 -16.38
C HIS A 339 4.46 11.92 -15.66
N LEU A 340 5.03 10.95 -16.37
CA LEU A 340 5.46 9.67 -15.80
C LEU A 340 6.54 9.87 -14.73
N ILE A 341 7.54 10.70 -15.03
CA ILE A 341 8.58 11.08 -14.05
C ILE A 341 7.94 11.76 -12.83
N GLY A 342 6.93 12.61 -13.05
CA GLY A 342 6.18 13.24 -11.96
C GLY A 342 5.48 12.23 -11.04
N ILE A 343 4.83 11.20 -11.59
CA ILE A 343 4.19 10.16 -10.77
C ILE A 343 5.24 9.36 -10.01
N LEU A 344 6.35 8.99 -10.66
CA LEU A 344 7.48 8.29 -10.04
C LEU A 344 8.05 9.05 -8.85
N ILE A 345 8.29 10.35 -9.02
CA ILE A 345 8.76 11.23 -7.94
C ILE A 345 7.72 11.31 -6.82
N GLY A 346 6.44 11.43 -7.18
CA GLY A 346 5.35 11.45 -6.21
C GLY A 346 5.27 10.19 -5.35
N GLU A 347 5.45 9.01 -5.95
CA GLU A 347 5.49 7.73 -5.23
C GLU A 347 6.77 7.57 -4.41
N LEU A 348 7.93 7.97 -4.94
CA LEU A 348 9.19 7.89 -4.20
C LEU A 348 9.17 8.79 -2.97
N LEU A 349 8.68 10.02 -3.09
CA LEU A 349 8.49 10.93 -1.95
C LEU A 349 7.53 10.33 -0.92
N HIS A 350 6.47 9.67 -1.40
CA HIS A 350 5.49 9.03 -0.52
C HIS A 350 6.12 7.91 0.31
N ILE A 351 6.94 7.07 -0.32
CA ILE A 351 7.63 5.93 0.31
C ILE A 351 8.79 6.41 1.21
N LEU A 352 9.50 7.47 0.83
CA LEU A 352 10.64 8.01 1.57
C LEU A 352 10.24 8.73 2.86
N ARG A 353 9.04 9.30 2.91
CA ARG A 353 8.59 10.16 4.00
C ARG A 353 8.61 9.50 5.40
N PRO A 354 8.05 8.30 5.64
CA PRO A 354 8.13 7.64 6.96
C PRO A 354 9.58 7.42 7.40
N LEU A 355 10.45 7.02 6.46
CA LEU A 355 11.88 6.84 6.72
C LEU A 355 12.55 8.16 7.11
N TYR A 356 12.24 9.26 6.42
CA TYR A 356 12.77 10.58 6.75
C TYR A 356 12.34 11.03 8.15
N TRP A 357 11.06 10.83 8.50
CA TRP A 357 10.54 11.16 9.83
C TRP A 357 11.20 10.33 10.94
N ALA A 358 11.27 9.00 10.77
CA ALA A 358 11.91 8.11 11.72
C ALA A 358 13.41 8.43 11.90
N SER A 359 14.07 8.86 10.82
CA SER A 359 15.46 9.35 10.86
C SER A 359 15.57 10.61 11.71
N ALA A 360 14.72 11.61 11.46
CA ALA A 360 14.70 12.84 12.24
C ALA A 360 14.44 12.58 13.74
N GLU A 361 13.54 11.65 14.08
CA GLU A 361 13.32 11.23 15.48
C GLU A 361 14.54 10.55 16.10
N ALA A 362 15.23 9.67 15.36
CA ALA A 362 16.39 8.94 15.85
C ALA A 362 17.62 9.85 16.07
N TYR A 363 17.82 10.84 15.21
CA TYR A 363 18.97 11.75 15.29
C TYR A 363 18.69 13.00 16.15
N GLY A 364 17.46 13.51 16.14
CA GLY A 364 17.08 14.72 16.89
C GLY A 364 17.20 14.59 18.41
N GLY A 365 17.20 13.37 18.94
CA GLY A 365 17.40 13.10 20.38
C GLY A 365 18.85 13.23 20.87
N SER A 366 19.86 13.21 19.98
CA SER A 366 21.26 13.04 20.39
C SER A 366 22.01 14.36 20.68
N GLU A 367 21.57 15.49 20.12
CA GLU A 367 22.35 16.74 20.11
C GLU A 367 22.24 17.59 21.39
N THR A 368 21.56 17.14 22.45
CA THR A 368 21.40 17.94 23.69
C THR A 368 22.35 17.57 24.82
N THR A 369 23.30 16.66 24.59
CA THR A 369 24.22 16.20 25.65
C THR A 369 25.49 17.06 25.80
N SER A 370 25.67 18.12 25.02
CA SER A 370 26.85 18.98 25.15
C SER A 370 26.56 20.18 26.07
N LEU A 371 26.99 20.07 27.32
CA LEU A 371 27.31 21.20 28.22
C LEU A 371 26.14 22.11 28.64
N SER A 372 24.98 21.56 29.00
CA SER A 372 24.01 22.32 29.80
C SER A 372 24.49 22.42 31.25
N LEU A 373 24.91 23.62 31.66
CA LEU A 373 25.13 23.97 33.07
C LEU A 373 23.89 23.58 33.91
N PRO A 374 24.04 22.94 35.07
CA PRO A 374 22.92 22.61 35.93
C PRO A 374 22.28 23.91 36.45
N GLY A 375 21.01 24.17 36.09
CA GLY A 375 20.23 25.25 36.71
C GLY A 375 19.25 26.02 35.81
N ILE A 376 19.33 25.92 34.49
CA ILE A 376 18.40 26.64 33.59
C ILE A 376 17.42 25.65 32.95
N GLN A 377 16.19 25.60 33.47
CA GLN A 377 15.08 24.82 32.91
C GLN A 377 14.70 25.35 31.51
N GLN A 378 15.34 24.83 30.45
CA GLN A 378 14.92 25.04 29.07
C GLN A 378 13.80 24.06 28.68
N SER A 379 12.59 24.27 29.18
CA SER A 379 11.43 23.40 28.89
C SER A 379 10.74 23.69 27.54
N SER A 380 11.10 24.77 26.82
CA SER A 380 10.36 25.22 25.63
C SER A 380 11.06 25.02 24.27
N SER A 381 12.36 24.70 24.23
CA SER A 381 13.14 24.71 22.97
C SER A 381 13.07 23.41 22.15
N SER A 382 12.68 22.28 22.74
CA SER A 382 12.67 20.97 22.06
C SER A 382 11.62 20.87 20.95
N SER A 383 10.45 21.50 21.12
CA SER A 383 9.36 21.47 20.14
C SER A 383 9.73 22.12 18.80
N LEU A 384 10.58 23.16 18.82
CA LEU A 384 11.00 23.85 17.60
C LEU A 384 11.96 23.00 16.76
N LYS A 385 12.75 22.12 17.38
CA LYS A 385 13.70 21.24 16.66
C LYS A 385 12.97 20.27 15.73
N MET A 386 11.80 19.78 16.15
CA MET A 386 10.96 18.87 15.35
C MET A 386 10.08 19.59 14.32
N LEU A 387 10.05 20.93 14.32
CA LEU A 387 9.25 21.69 13.36
C LEU A 387 9.81 21.58 11.93
N LYS A 388 11.14 21.64 11.77
CA LYS A 388 11.79 21.51 10.47
C LYS A 388 11.46 20.17 9.77
N PRO A 389 11.72 18.99 10.37
CA PRO A 389 11.37 17.71 9.74
C PRO A 389 9.86 17.55 9.54
N TRP A 390 9.05 18.20 10.38
CA TRP A 390 7.59 18.20 10.20
C TRP A 390 7.18 18.98 8.94
N ILE A 391 7.74 20.17 8.71
CA ILE A 391 7.49 20.96 7.50
C ILE A 391 7.98 20.21 6.26
N GLU A 392 9.16 19.61 6.31
CA GLU A 392 9.75 18.87 5.19
C GLU A 392 8.89 17.66 4.82
N THR A 393 8.44 16.87 5.80
CA THR A 393 7.54 15.74 5.53
C THR A 393 6.17 16.17 5.02
N LEU A 394 5.63 17.30 5.51
CA LEU A 394 4.39 17.87 4.97
C LEU A 394 4.58 18.28 3.51
N LEU A 395 5.70 18.93 3.18
CA LEU A 395 5.99 19.35 1.81
C LEU A 395 6.13 18.15 0.87
N MET A 396 6.81 17.08 1.30
CA MET A 396 6.91 15.83 0.53
C MET A 396 5.52 15.27 0.19
N ASP A 397 4.60 15.25 1.16
CA ASP A 397 3.24 14.76 0.94
C ASP A 397 2.39 15.69 0.07
N LEU A 398 2.51 17.02 0.23
CA LEU A 398 1.81 17.98 -0.63
C LEU A 398 2.26 17.86 -2.09
N VAL A 399 3.57 17.69 -2.31
CA VAL A 399 4.13 17.45 -3.65
C VAL A 399 3.62 16.12 -4.20
N SER A 400 3.68 15.04 -3.42
CA SER A 400 3.15 13.73 -3.80
C SER A 400 1.65 13.80 -4.17
N LEU A 401 0.84 14.46 -3.33
CA LEU A 401 -0.61 14.61 -3.53
C LEU A 401 -0.93 15.45 -4.76
N LYS A 402 -0.19 16.53 -5.02
CA LYS A 402 -0.38 17.37 -6.20
C LYS A 402 -0.03 16.62 -7.49
N LEU A 403 1.04 15.84 -7.49
CA LEU A 403 1.45 15.00 -8.61
C LEU A 403 0.40 13.92 -8.88
N LEU A 404 -0.12 13.28 -7.83
CA LEU A 404 -1.19 12.29 -7.89
C LEU A 404 -2.52 12.89 -8.37
N TRP A 405 -2.92 14.06 -7.89
CA TRP A 405 -4.14 14.77 -8.32
C TRP A 405 -4.12 15.09 -9.82
N ARG A 406 -2.98 15.57 -10.32
CA ARG A 406 -2.81 15.86 -11.75
C ARG A 406 -2.97 14.61 -12.62
N HIS A 407 -2.56 13.45 -12.10
CA HIS A 407 -2.78 12.17 -12.77
C HIS A 407 -4.25 11.73 -12.69
N SER A 408 -4.86 11.80 -11.49
CA SER A 408 -6.25 11.39 -11.25
C SER A 408 -7.26 12.18 -12.09
N THR A 409 -7.08 13.50 -12.24
CA THR A 409 -8.00 14.34 -13.04
C THR A 409 -7.94 14.04 -14.54
N LYS A 410 -6.76 13.65 -15.05
CA LYS A 410 -6.57 13.25 -16.45
C LYS A 410 -7.04 11.83 -16.71
N ASN A 411 -7.01 10.98 -15.70
CA ASN A 411 -7.37 9.57 -15.79
C ASN A 411 -8.65 9.29 -14.98
N SER A 412 -9.73 10.01 -15.32
CA SER A 412 -11.03 9.95 -14.63
C SER A 412 -11.66 8.56 -14.60
N GLY A 413 -11.15 7.61 -15.39
CA GLY A 413 -11.64 6.24 -15.45
C GLY A 413 -11.12 5.30 -14.36
N ASN A 414 -10.09 5.67 -13.58
CA ASN A 414 -9.53 4.76 -12.58
C ASN A 414 -9.98 5.09 -11.13
N PRO A 415 -11.02 4.41 -10.58
CA PRO A 415 -11.54 4.68 -9.24
C PRO A 415 -10.48 4.46 -8.15
N TRP A 416 -9.60 3.47 -8.34
CA TRP A 416 -8.54 3.12 -7.39
C TRP A 416 -7.52 4.25 -7.18
N THR A 417 -7.21 4.99 -8.25
CA THR A 417 -6.30 6.14 -8.17
C THR A 417 -6.95 7.30 -7.41
N TYR A 418 -8.26 7.49 -7.58
CA TYR A 418 -9.02 8.50 -6.84
C TYR A 418 -9.14 8.15 -5.35
N ASP A 419 -9.39 6.88 -5.02
CA ASP A 419 -9.46 6.41 -3.64
C ASP A 419 -8.13 6.58 -2.92
N GLU A 420 -7.02 6.25 -3.58
CA GLU A 420 -5.68 6.49 -3.04
C GLU A 420 -5.44 8.00 -2.83
N TRP A 421 -5.83 8.86 -3.78
CA TRP A 421 -5.75 10.31 -3.59
C TRP A 421 -6.56 10.79 -2.38
N LYS A 422 -7.79 10.31 -2.22
CA LYS A 422 -8.65 10.65 -1.08
C LYS A 422 -8.03 10.22 0.24
N ARG A 423 -7.44 9.03 0.27
CA ARG A 423 -6.71 8.49 1.44
C ARG A 423 -5.48 9.33 1.77
N ARG A 424 -4.64 9.68 0.78
CA ARG A 424 -3.50 10.62 0.95
C ARG A 424 -3.95 11.98 1.46
N LYS A 425 -5.07 12.50 0.96
CA LYS A 425 -5.67 13.77 1.42
C LYS A 425 -6.15 13.67 2.87
N GLY A 426 -6.81 12.58 3.24
CA GLY A 426 -7.27 12.34 4.62
C GLY A 426 -6.11 12.37 5.61
N ARG A 427 -4.97 11.78 5.25
CA ARG A 427 -3.74 11.82 6.06
C ARG A 427 -3.19 13.22 6.33
N MET A 428 -3.51 14.22 5.50
CA MET A 428 -3.09 15.61 5.77
C MET A 428 -3.70 16.15 7.07
N LEU A 429 -4.87 15.64 7.47
CA LEU A 429 -5.46 15.99 8.76
C LEU A 429 -4.67 15.39 9.93
N LEU A 430 -4.06 14.22 9.75
CA LEU A 430 -3.25 13.54 10.77
C LEU A 430 -1.95 14.30 11.08
N TYR A 431 -1.50 15.21 10.20
CA TYR A 431 -0.37 16.10 10.50
C TYR A 431 -0.65 17.04 11.66
N LEU A 432 -1.93 17.39 11.90
CA LEU A 432 -2.35 18.17 13.07
C LEU A 432 -2.17 17.40 14.38
N LEU A 433 -2.11 16.06 14.31
CA LEU A 433 -1.92 15.19 15.46
C LEU A 433 -0.43 14.91 15.75
N ARG A 434 0.49 15.39 14.91
CA ARG A 434 1.93 15.18 15.09
C ARG A 434 2.56 16.21 16.03
N GLY A 435 3.66 15.79 16.67
CA GLY A 435 4.38 16.47 17.75
C GLY A 435 4.29 18.00 17.83
N PRO A 436 4.79 18.78 16.84
CA PRO A 436 4.90 20.23 16.99
C PRO A 436 3.54 20.95 16.97
N ILE A 437 2.56 20.44 16.23
CA ILE A 437 1.19 21.00 16.22
C ILE A 437 0.39 20.45 17.39
N TRP A 438 0.56 19.16 17.67
CA TRP A 438 -0.10 18.50 18.79
C TRP A 438 0.14 19.25 20.10
N SER A 439 1.41 19.47 20.46
CA SER A 439 1.75 20.11 21.74
C SER A 439 1.34 21.57 21.82
N LYS A 440 1.37 22.30 20.70
CA LYS A 440 1.12 23.75 20.68
C LYS A 440 -0.35 24.12 20.51
N MET A 441 -1.09 23.36 19.71
CA MET A 441 -2.44 23.71 19.27
C MET A 441 -3.45 22.64 19.64
N THR A 442 -3.25 21.41 19.17
CA THR A 442 -4.29 20.38 19.26
C THR A 442 -4.56 19.97 20.71
N HIS A 443 -3.51 19.72 21.49
CA HIS A 443 -3.63 19.32 22.89
C HIS A 443 -4.27 20.42 23.76
N PRO A 444 -3.81 21.69 23.74
CA PRO A 444 -4.49 22.75 24.50
C PRO A 444 -5.95 22.98 24.09
N VAL A 445 -6.27 22.81 22.79
CA VAL A 445 -7.65 22.89 22.31
C VAL A 445 -8.48 21.73 22.85
N LEU A 446 -7.93 20.52 22.89
CA LEU A 446 -8.59 19.35 23.45
C LEU A 446 -8.80 19.45 24.95
N GLU A 447 -7.82 19.93 25.72
CA GLU A 447 -7.97 20.16 27.16
C GLU A 447 -9.05 21.21 27.44
N LYS A 448 -9.07 22.32 26.70
CA LYS A 448 -10.12 23.34 26.81
C LYS A 448 -11.49 22.78 26.40
N GLY A 449 -11.53 21.96 25.35
CA GLY A 449 -12.72 21.27 24.89
C GLY A 449 -13.26 20.33 25.95
N SER A 450 -12.41 19.48 26.54
CA SER A 450 -12.73 18.58 27.65
C SER A 450 -13.36 19.33 28.83
N ALA A 451 -12.81 20.49 29.20
CA ALA A 451 -13.39 21.33 30.24
C ALA A 451 -14.80 21.89 29.90
N ILE A 452 -15.14 21.99 28.62
CA ILE A 452 -16.49 22.37 28.16
C ILE A 452 -17.40 21.14 28.15
N TRP A 453 -16.94 20.02 27.59
CA TRP A 453 -17.72 18.78 27.49
C TRP A 453 -18.12 18.24 28.86
N THR A 454 -17.20 18.27 29.83
CA THR A 454 -17.45 17.82 31.21
C THR A 454 -18.55 18.59 31.94
N LYS A 455 -18.98 19.76 31.45
CA LYS A 455 -20.14 20.49 31.98
C LYS A 455 -21.48 19.84 31.62
N ILE A 456 -21.52 19.00 30.59
CA ILE A 456 -22.72 18.25 30.21
C ILE A 456 -22.77 16.98 31.08
N PRO A 457 -23.76 16.81 31.96
CA PRO A 457 -23.84 15.65 32.85
C PRO A 457 -23.96 14.35 32.04
N ILE A 458 -23.24 13.32 32.48
CA ILE A 458 -23.18 11.95 31.92
C ILE A 458 -22.61 11.89 30.49
N LEU A 459 -23.25 12.53 29.52
CA LEU A 459 -22.86 12.48 28.11
C LEU A 459 -21.51 13.15 27.85
N GLY A 460 -21.23 14.24 28.57
CA GLY A 460 -19.99 14.99 28.44
C GLY A 460 -18.73 14.17 28.73
N ARG A 461 -18.75 13.38 29.81
CA ARG A 461 -17.64 12.52 30.19
C ARG A 461 -17.43 11.38 29.19
N LEU A 462 -18.51 10.77 28.72
CA LEU A 462 -18.42 9.67 27.75
C LEU A 462 -17.88 10.18 26.42
N LEU A 463 -18.33 11.35 25.97
CA LEU A 463 -17.86 11.97 24.74
C LEU A 463 -16.41 12.45 24.86
N ASP A 464 -16.00 12.96 26.03
CA ASP A 464 -14.61 13.34 26.29
C ASP A 464 -13.66 12.13 26.24
N VAL A 465 -13.98 11.06 26.97
CA VAL A 465 -13.21 9.79 26.92
C VAL A 465 -13.16 9.26 25.50
N PHE A 466 -14.30 9.20 24.81
CA PHE A 466 -14.34 8.73 23.43
C PHE A 466 -13.50 9.59 22.48
N LEU A 467 -13.55 10.93 22.58
CA LEU A 467 -12.76 11.82 21.74
C LEU A 467 -11.27 11.70 22.04
N TRP A 468 -10.88 11.60 23.31
CA TRP A 468 -9.48 11.41 23.68
C TRP A 468 -8.94 10.09 23.17
N ASP A 469 -9.67 8.99 23.38
CA ASP A 469 -9.26 7.67 22.89
C ASP A 469 -9.21 7.63 21.36
N TRP A 470 -10.19 8.23 20.69
CA TRP A 470 -10.20 8.35 19.24
C TRP A 470 -8.98 9.12 18.73
N ILE A 471 -8.66 10.25 19.34
CA ILE A 471 -7.56 11.10 18.88
C ILE A 471 -6.20 10.49 19.22
N LEU A 472 -6.05 9.88 20.40
CA LEU A 472 -4.85 9.15 20.78
C LEU A 472 -4.63 7.94 19.87
N TYR A 473 -5.69 7.23 19.48
CA TYR A 473 -5.63 6.17 18.49
C TYR A 473 -5.04 6.68 17.17
N TRP A 474 -5.52 7.82 16.66
CA TRP A 474 -4.99 8.42 15.43
C TRP A 474 -3.61 9.09 15.59
N LYS A 475 -3.17 9.36 16.83
CA LYS A 475 -1.82 9.86 17.15
C LYS A 475 -0.76 8.76 17.03
N LEU A 476 -1.14 7.48 17.20
CA LEU A 476 -0.20 6.37 17.16
C LEU A 476 0.58 6.35 15.84
N PRO A 477 1.93 6.25 15.87
CA PRO A 477 2.74 6.55 14.70
C PRO A 477 2.48 5.60 13.52
N TYR A 478 2.18 4.33 13.80
CA TYR A 478 1.91 3.32 12.78
C TYR A 478 0.57 3.53 12.07
N ILE A 479 -0.46 4.02 12.78
CA ILE A 479 -1.75 4.40 12.20
C ILE A 479 -1.63 5.72 11.43
N ALA A 480 -0.97 6.72 12.05
CA ALA A 480 -0.84 8.06 11.48
C ALA A 480 0.00 8.12 10.19
N GLU A 481 0.98 7.22 10.05
CA GLU A 481 1.83 7.18 8.86
C GLU A 481 1.14 6.49 7.70
N GLU A 482 0.35 5.47 7.95
CA GLU A 482 -0.20 4.68 6.87
C GLU A 482 -1.56 5.16 6.43
N GLY A 483 -2.39 5.69 7.33
CA GLY A 483 -3.63 6.39 6.99
C GLY A 483 -4.78 5.47 6.66
#